data_AF-W9BZ26-F1
#
_entry.id   AF-W9BZ26-F1
#
_cell.length_a   1.000
_cell.length_b   1.000
_cell.length_c   1.000
_cell.angle_alpha   90.00
_cell.angle_beta   90.00
_cell.angle_gamma   90.00
#
_symmetry.space_group_name_H-M   'P 1'
#
loop_
_entity.id
_entity.type
_entity.pdbx_description
1 polymer ?
#
loop_
_entity_poly.entity_id
_entity_poly.type
_entity_poly.pdbx_seq_one_letter_code
_entity_poly.pdbx_strand_id
1 'polypeptide(L)' 'MMASGQGQQSLDTSFIDAGSMKVSRSRQSYTRLEKTRFRYLDLGFAHGFRADLTVDQMGLVTIYDGLFERVGNY' A
#
# COMPACT_ATOMS: atom_id res chain seq x y z
N MET A 1 9.87 -10.18 4.59
CA MET A 1 10.27 -8.93 5.28
C MET A 1 11.23 -8.18 4.38
N MET A 2 11.02 -6.87 4.20
CA MET A 2 11.91 -6.01 3.43
C MET A 2 13.07 -5.57 4.32
N ALA A 3 14.29 -5.95 3.95
CA ALA A 3 15.52 -5.62 4.67
C ALA A 3 15.72 -4.10 4.78
N SER A 4 16.40 -3.66 5.84
CA SER A 4 16.69 -2.25 6.12
C SER A 4 17.61 -1.63 5.06
N GLY A 5 17.05 -0.72 4.28
CA GLY A 5 17.60 0.06 3.16
C GLY A 5 16.44 0.70 2.38
N GLN A 6 16.69 1.60 1.44
CA GLN A 6 15.69 2.18 0.50
C GLN A 6 15.11 1.11 -0.44
N GLY A 7 14.45 0.10 0.13
CA GLY A 7 13.92 -1.04 -0.59
C GLY A 7 12.65 -0.63 -1.32
N GLN A 8 12.72 -0.60 -2.65
CA GLN A 8 11.56 -0.60 -3.51
C GLN A 8 11.30 -2.03 -3.97
N GLN A 9 10.07 -2.51 -3.79
CA GLN A 9 9.62 -3.78 -4.36
C GLN A 9 8.40 -3.54 -5.22
N SER A 10 8.36 -4.27 -6.34
CA SER A 10 7.15 -4.42 -7.14
C SER A 10 6.50 -5.76 -6.83
N LEU A 11 5.17 -5.76 -6.79
CA LEU A 11 4.34 -6.93 -6.55
C LEU A 11 3.31 -7.03 -7.68
N ASP A 12 3.05 -8.24 -8.14
CA ASP A 12 1.83 -8.55 -8.89
C ASP A 12 0.77 -9.00 -7.88
N THR A 13 -0.37 -8.32 -7.90
CA THR A 13 -1.45 -8.52 -6.94
C THR A 13 -2.77 -8.79 -7.67
N SER A 14 -3.69 -9.47 -7.00
CA SER A 14 -5.08 -9.58 -7.44
C SER A 14 -5.86 -8.39 -6.88
N PHE A 15 -6.22 -7.44 -7.72
CA PHE A 15 -7.16 -6.39 -7.35
C PHE A 15 -8.58 -6.94 -7.41
N ILE A 16 -9.35 -6.73 -6.35
CA ILE A 16 -10.75 -7.14 -6.24
C ILE A 16 -11.58 -5.87 -6.12
N ASP A 17 -12.39 -5.59 -7.14
CA ASP A 17 -13.36 -4.51 -7.08
C ASP A 17 -14.53 -4.93 -6.18
N ALA A 18 -14.71 -4.26 -5.04
CA ALA A 18 -15.71 -4.65 -4.04
C ALA A 18 -17.17 -4.48 -4.52
N GLY A 19 -17.43 -3.58 -5.48
CA GLY A 19 -18.79 -3.35 -5.99
C GLY A 19 -19.25 -4.42 -6.97
N SER A 20 -18.36 -4.85 -7.87
CA SER A 20 -18.65 -5.82 -8.92
C SER A 20 -18.14 -7.23 -8.64
N MET A 21 -17.31 -7.40 -7.60
CA MET A 21 -16.60 -8.64 -7.25
C MET A 21 -15.72 -9.20 -8.39
N LYS A 22 -15.33 -8.35 -9.33
CA LYS A 22 -14.41 -8.74 -10.42
C LYS A 22 -12.97 -8.70 -9.94
N VAL A 23 -12.19 -9.67 -10.40
CA VAL A 23 -10.75 -9.76 -10.13
C VAL A 23 -9.96 -9.36 -11.37
N SER A 24 -8.96 -8.51 -11.19
CA SER A 24 -8.01 -8.14 -12.23
C SER A 24 -6.58 -8.19 -11.69
N ARG A 25 -5.60 -8.39 -12.58
CA ARG A 25 -4.18 -8.26 -12.21
C ARG A 25 -3.87 -6.78 -12.03
N SER A 26 -3.27 -6.41 -10.88
CA SER A 26 -2.72 -5.08 -10.67
C SER A 26 -1.27 -5.16 -10.20
N ARG A 27 -0.38 -4.46 -10.90
CA ARG A 27 1.02 -4.31 -10.50
C ARG A 27 1.13 -3.12 -9.57
N GLN A 28 1.85 -3.28 -8.47
CA GLN A 28 2.01 -2.26 -7.44
C GLN A 28 3.48 -2.13 -7.06
N SER A 29 3.91 -0.95 -6.63
CA SER A 29 5.23 -0.76 -6.05
C SER A 29 5.15 -0.13 -4.66
N TYR A 30 5.93 -0.67 -3.73
CA TYR A 30 6.08 -0.16 -2.38
C TYR A 30 7.54 0.22 -2.15
N THR A 31 7.77 1.48 -1.80
CA THR A 31 9.08 1.98 -1.36
C THR A 31 9.03 2.22 0.14
N ARG A 32 9.93 1.60 0.89
CA ARG A 32 10.07 1.90 2.32
C ARG A 32 10.75 3.26 2.50
N LEU A 33 10.05 4.21 3.10
CA LEU A 33 10.57 5.56 3.39
C LEU A 33 11.24 5.57 4.77
N GLU A 34 10.60 4.96 5.76
CA GLU A 34 11.06 4.85 7.14
C GLU A 34 10.65 3.48 7.74
N LYS A 35 10.86 3.27 9.04
CA LYS A 35 10.49 2.01 9.69
C LYS A 35 9.00 1.68 9.53
N THR A 36 8.14 2.69 9.67
CA THR A 36 6.68 2.62 9.68
C THR A 36 6.03 3.48 8.59
N ARG A 37 6.81 3.99 7.64
CA ARG A 37 6.31 4.79 6.52
C ARG A 37 6.69 4.17 5.19
N PHE A 38 5.71 4.06 4.32
CA PHE A 38 5.85 3.47 2.99
C PHE A 38 5.24 4.41 1.95
N ARG A 39 5.73 4.31 0.73
CA ARG A 39 5.13 4.94 -0.43
C ARG A 39 4.56 3.86 -1.32
N TYR A 40 3.27 3.93 -1.57
CA TYR A 40 2.58 3.12 -2.55
C TYR A 40 2.53 3.86 -3.89
N LEU A 41 2.79 3.14 -4.98
CA LEU A 41 2.58 3.55 -6.36
C LEU A 41 1.81 2.45 -7.09
N ASP A 42 0.65 2.80 -7.64
CA ASP A 42 -0.08 1.90 -8.51
C ASP A 42 0.55 1.91 -9.91
N LEU A 43 0.87 0.73 -10.42
CA LEU A 43 1.40 0.50 -11.77
C LEU A 43 0.40 -0.27 -12.65
N GLY A 44 -0.81 -0.51 -12.15
CA GLY A 44 -1.82 -1.38 -12.74
C GLY A 44 -3.14 -0.63 -12.92
N PHE A 45 -4.14 -0.99 -12.12
CA PHE A 45 -5.53 -0.56 -12.30
C PHE A 45 -5.72 0.97 -12.23
N ALA A 46 -5.05 1.63 -11.29
CA ALA A 46 -5.11 3.07 -11.05
C ALA A 46 -3.77 3.73 -11.38
N HIS A 47 -3.19 3.36 -12.51
CA HIS A 47 -1.81 3.69 -12.89
C HIS A 47 -1.44 5.16 -12.60
N GLY A 48 -0.35 5.36 -11.86
CA GLY A 48 0.16 6.68 -11.49
C GLY A 48 -0.41 7.24 -10.18
N PHE A 49 -1.46 6.62 -9.63
CA PHE A 49 -1.90 6.94 -8.28
C PHE A 49 -0.79 6.63 -7.26
N ARG A 50 -0.62 7.54 -6.31
CA ARG A 50 0.41 7.45 -5.28
C ARG A 50 -0.12 7.96 -3.96
N ALA A 51 0.26 7.27 -2.89
CA ALA A 51 0.01 7.70 -1.52
C ALA A 51 1.14 7.28 -0.60
N ASP A 52 1.37 8.06 0.45
CA ASP A 52 2.20 7.64 1.55
C ASP A 52 1.31 6.96 2.60
N LEU A 53 1.83 5.88 3.17
CA LEU A 53 1.17 5.03 4.14
C LEU A 53 1.94 5.09 5.45
N THR A 54 1.23 5.26 6.55
CA THR A 54 1.76 5.04 7.90
C THR A 54 1.20 3.73 8.44
N VAL A 55 2.07 2.91 9.03
CA VAL A 55 1.69 1.62 9.61
C VAL A 55 2.13 1.51 11.06
N ASP A 56 1.48 0.65 11.83
CA ASP A 56 1.93 0.31 13.18
C ASP A 56 3.08 -0.72 13.17
N GLN A 57 3.45 -1.22 14.35
CA GLN A 57 4.54 -2.18 14.50
C GLN A 57 4.25 -3.56 13.87
N MET A 58 2.98 -3.89 13.67
CA MET A 58 2.54 -5.12 13.01
C MET A 58 2.39 -4.95 11.49
N GLY A 59 2.52 -3.72 10.99
CA GLY A 59 2.37 -3.39 9.57
C GLY A 59 0.93 -3.09 9.16
N LEU A 60 0.00 -2.90 10.11
CA LEU A 60 -1.37 -2.47 9.80
C LEU A 60 -1.40 -0.97 9.54
N VAL A 61 -2.15 -0.56 8.51
CA VAL A 61 -2.27 0.86 8.12
C VAL A 61 -2.98 1.65 9.21
N THR A 62 -2.37 2.76 9.63
CA THR A 62 -2.95 3.74 10.53
C THR A 62 -3.41 4.99 9.78
N ILE A 63 -2.66 5.38 8.74
CA ILE A 63 -2.99 6.49 7.85
C ILE A 63 -2.71 6.05 6.41
N TYR A 64 -3.70 6.22 5.55
CA TYR A 64 -3.59 6.16 4.10
C TYR A 64 -3.92 7.56 3.58
N ASP A 65 -2.89 8.34 3.25
CA ASP A 65 -3.03 9.77 2.97
C ASP A 65 -4.13 10.08 1.94
N GLY A 66 -5.12 10.88 2.35
CA GLY A 66 -6.24 11.32 1.51
C GLY A 66 -7.37 10.30 1.31
N LEU A 67 -7.27 9.08 1.86
CA LEU A 67 -8.28 8.03 1.69
C LEU A 67 -8.83 7.49 3.01
N PHE A 68 -7.97 7.06 3.93
CA PHE A 68 -8.40 6.37 5.14
C PHE A 68 -7.56 6.73 6.36
N GLU A 69 -8.20 6.74 7.53
CA GLU A 69 -7.56 6.83 8.83
C GLU A 69 -8.12 5.73 9.74
N ARG A 70 -7.26 5.11 10.54
CA ARG A 70 -7.68 4.09 11.50
C ARG A 70 -8.39 4.75 12.68
N VAL A 71 -9.62 4.31 12.95
CA VAL A 71 -10.36 4.69 14.15
C VAL A 71 -10.11 3.70 15.29
N GLY A 72 -9.61 4.19 16.43
CA GLY A 72 -9.36 3.39 17.64
C GLY A 72 -7.98 2.71 17.73
N ASN A 73 -7.69 2.17 18.93
CA ASN A 73 -6.47 1.40 19.24
C ASN A 73 -6.89 -0.01 19.69
N TYR A 74 -6.39 -1.04 19.02
CA TYR A 74 -6.56 -2.45 19.38
C TYR A 74 -5.20 -3.09 19.63
#